data_AF-A0A970X4Z7-F1
#
_entry.id   AF-A0A970X4Z7-F1
#
_cell.length_a   1.000
_cell.length_b   1.000
_cell.length_c   1.000
_cell.angle_alpha   90.00
_cell.angle_beta   90.00
_cell.angle_gamma   90.00
#
_symmetry.space_group_name_H-M   'P 1'
#
loop_
_entity.id
_entity.type
_entity.pdbx_description
1 polymer ?
#
loop_
_entity_poly.entity_id
_entity_poly.type
_entity_poly.pdbx_seq_one_letter_code
_entity_poly.pdbx_strand_id
1 'polypeptide(L)'
;MASSSPTGIVHLVGAGPGDPGLMTRRSLELIAAADAIVYDRLIPADALAGARDDCDLRYAGKAPGDVAMTQEEINDLLVELGRAGKR
;
A
#
# COMPACT_ATOMS: atom_id res chain seq x y z
N MET A 1 28.75 -16.62 1.02
CA MET A 1 28.34 -15.54 1.94
C MET A 1 26.99 -15.03 1.46
N ALA A 2 25.91 -15.27 2.19
CA ALA A 2 24.60 -14.73 1.82
C ALA A 2 24.63 -13.22 2.06
N SER A 3 24.57 -12.42 0.99
CA SER A 3 24.31 -10.99 1.12
C SER A 3 22.92 -10.85 1.75
N SER A 4 22.81 -10.24 2.92
CA SER A 4 21.51 -9.90 3.50
C SER A 4 20.88 -8.81 2.64
N SER A 5 20.15 -9.20 1.60
CA SER A 5 19.26 -8.29 0.88
C SER A 5 18.40 -7.58 1.93
N PRO A 6 18.27 -6.25 1.87
CA PRO A 6 17.44 -5.54 2.85
C PRO A 6 16.02 -6.10 2.77
N THR A 7 15.54 -6.67 3.89
CA THR A 7 14.16 -7.13 4.00
C THR A 7 13.28 -5.92 4.19
N GLY A 8 12.31 -5.73 3.31
CA GLY A 8 11.30 -4.69 3.42
C GLY A 8 10.31 -4.98 4.55
N ILE A 9 9.40 -4.04 4.81
CA ILE A 9 8.37 -4.18 5.85
C ILE A 9 7.02 -3.85 5.21
N VAL A 10 6.04 -4.74 5.42
CA VAL A 10 4.65 -4.49 5.01
C VAL A 10 3.86 -4.03 6.21
N HIS A 11 3.23 -2.86 6.09
CA HIS A 11 2.29 -2.33 7.09
C HIS A 11 0.85 -2.47 6.58
N LEU A 12 -0.01 -3.16 7.34
CA LEU A 12 -1.45 -3.14 7.10
C LEU A 12 -2.04 -1.92 7.79
N VAL A 13 -2.53 -0.96 7.00
CA VAL A 13 -2.95 0.36 7.47
C VAL A 13 -4.43 0.54 7.22
N GLY A 14 -5.19 0.90 8.27
CA GLY A 14 -6.58 1.31 8.12
C GLY A 14 -6.68 2.76 7.64
N ALA A 15 -7.45 3.01 6.57
CA ALA A 15 -7.69 4.34 6.03
C ALA A 15 -8.85 5.11 6.73
N GLY A 16 -9.47 4.50 7.74
CA GLY A 16 -10.69 5.03 8.34
C GLY A 16 -11.92 4.84 7.44
N PRO A 17 -13.08 5.43 7.81
CA PRO A 17 -14.35 5.23 7.10
C PRO A 17 -14.56 6.19 5.92
N GLY A 18 -13.62 7.10 5.63
CA GLY A 18 -13.68 8.00 4.47
C GLY A 18 -13.24 9.43 4.75
N ASP A 19 -13.48 9.96 5.96
CA ASP A 19 -12.97 11.29 6.34
C ASP A 19 -11.45 11.21 6.62
N PRO A 20 -10.60 11.95 5.89
CA PRO A 20 -9.15 11.96 6.12
C PRO A 20 -8.75 12.35 7.54
N GLY A 21 -9.56 13.17 8.22
CA GLY A 21 -9.35 13.56 9.62
C GLY A 21 -9.45 12.40 10.61
N LEU A 22 -10.00 11.25 10.18
CA LEU A 22 -10.09 10.02 10.96
C LEU A 22 -8.91 9.07 10.72
N MET A 23 -8.01 9.39 9.80
CA MET A 23 -6.75 8.67 9.67
C MET A 23 -5.85 8.95 10.87
N THR A 24 -5.14 7.93 11.32
CA THR A 24 -4.18 8.11 12.41
C THR A 24 -2.98 8.92 11.94
N ARG A 25 -2.32 9.64 12.85
CA ARG A 25 -1.03 10.27 12.54
C ARG A 25 -0.02 9.25 11.99
N ARG A 26 -0.02 8.03 12.53
CA ARG A 26 0.89 6.97 12.09
C ARG A 26 0.61 6.49 10.67
N SER A 27 -0.64 6.41 10.23
CA SER A 27 -0.96 6.03 8.85
C SER A 27 -0.45 7.07 7.86
N LEU A 28 -0.60 8.37 8.18
CA LEU A 28 -0.09 9.46 7.34
C LEU A 28 1.45 9.44 7.25
N GLU A 29 2.14 9.19 8.38
CA GLU A 29 3.60 9.02 8.40
C GLU A 29 4.07 7.85 7.53
N LEU A 30 3.34 6.72 7.55
CA LEU A 30 3.69 5.55 6.74
C LEU A 30 3.46 5.80 5.25
N ILE A 31 2.34 6.43 4.88
CA ILE A 31 2.03 6.80 3.48
C ILE A 31 3.11 7.72 2.91
N ALA A 32 3.53 8.74 3.66
CA ALA A 32 4.59 9.66 3.24
C ALA A 32 5.98 9.00 3.12
N ALA A 33 6.17 7.87 3.79
CA ALA A 33 7.43 7.15 3.83
C ALA A 33 7.51 5.98 2.83
N ALA A 34 6.38 5.51 2.29
CA ALA A 34 6.27 4.28 1.52
C ALA A 34 6.98 4.37 0.16
N ASP A 35 7.62 3.26 -0.25
CA ASP A 35 8.12 3.01 -1.61
C ASP A 35 7.02 2.43 -2.50
N ALA A 36 6.06 1.70 -1.92
CA ALA A 36 4.90 1.17 -2.62
C ALA A 36 3.65 1.18 -1.71
N ILE A 37 2.49 1.46 -2.30
CA ILE A 37 1.19 1.40 -1.61
C ILE A 37 0.25 0.53 -2.43
N VAL A 38 -0.21 -0.56 -1.83
CA VAL A 38 -1.29 -1.39 -2.38
C VAL A 38 -2.60 -0.94 -1.75
N TYR A 39 -3.59 -0.56 -2.57
CA TYR A 39 -4.85 0.00 -2.10
C TYR A 39 -6.07 -0.47 -2.90
N ASP A 40 -7.26 -0.40 -2.31
CA ASP A 40 -8.52 -0.78 -2.96
C ASP A 40 -9.49 0.40 -3.13
N ARG A 41 -10.70 0.13 -3.59
CA ARG A 41 -11.70 1.15 -3.92
C ARG A 41 -12.24 1.92 -2.71
N LEU A 42 -12.13 1.35 -1.50
CA LEU A 42 -12.75 1.91 -0.30
C LEU A 42 -11.96 3.06 0.30
N ILE A 43 -10.70 3.25 -0.10
CA ILE A 43 -9.93 4.39 0.38
C ILE A 43 -10.37 5.68 -0.32
N PRO A 44 -10.53 6.79 0.41
CA PRO A 44 -10.91 8.07 -0.18
C PRO A 44 -9.76 8.61 -1.04
N ALA A 45 -10.08 9.38 -2.07
CA ALA A 45 -9.11 9.80 -3.10
C ALA A 45 -7.94 10.64 -2.53
N ASP A 46 -8.16 11.32 -1.43
CA ASP A 46 -7.19 12.16 -0.72
C ASP A 46 -6.39 11.43 0.37
N ALA A 47 -6.74 10.18 0.72
CA ALA A 47 -5.97 9.40 1.70
C ALA A 47 -4.51 9.21 1.28
N LEU A 48 -4.23 9.16 -0.02
CA LEU A 48 -2.89 8.96 -0.57
C LEU A 48 -2.21 10.28 -1.01
N ALA A 49 -2.82 11.44 -0.75
CA ALA A 49 -2.28 12.73 -1.19
C ALA A 49 -0.89 13.05 -0.61
N GLY A 50 -0.54 12.44 0.53
CA GLY A 50 0.78 12.58 1.15
C GLY A 50 1.82 11.57 0.67
N ALA A 51 1.48 10.66 -0.26
CA ALA A 51 2.45 9.74 -0.83
C ALA A 51 3.51 10.50 -1.63
N ARG A 52 4.73 9.97 -1.69
CA ARG A 52 5.80 10.56 -2.51
C ARG A 52 5.46 10.44 -3.99
N ASP A 53 5.94 11.37 -4.80
CA ASP A 53 5.77 11.35 -6.26
C ASP A 53 6.36 10.10 -6.93
N ASP A 54 7.38 9.49 -6.30
CA ASP A 54 8.03 8.26 -6.75
C ASP A 54 7.45 6.98 -6.13
N CYS A 55 6.37 7.11 -5.34
CA CYS A 55 5.71 5.97 -4.71
C CYS A 55 4.97 5.11 -5.74
N ASP A 56 5.22 3.80 -5.70
CA ASP A 56 4.57 2.83 -6.57
C ASP A 56 3.14 2.53 -6.07
N LEU A 57 2.15 3.22 -6.63
CA LEU A 57 0.74 3.06 -6.30
C LEU A 57 0.12 1.89 -7.07
N ARG A 58 -0.23 0.80 -6.37
CA ARG A 58 -0.82 -0.41 -6.93
C ARG A 58 -2.28 -0.55 -6.50
N TYR A 59 -3.19 -0.39 -7.46
CA TYR A 59 -4.61 -0.61 -7.21
C TYR A 59 -4.93 -2.12 -7.23
N ALA A 60 -5.46 -2.63 -6.13
CA ALA A 60 -5.89 -4.02 -5.92
C ALA A 60 -7.42 -4.19 -5.91
N GLY A 61 -8.16 -3.10 -6.06
CA GLY A 61 -9.63 -3.13 -6.09
C GLY A 61 -10.22 -3.59 -7.42
N LYS A 62 -11.55 -3.57 -7.53
CA LYS A 62 -12.28 -3.80 -8.78
C LYS A 62 -12.83 -2.49 -9.31
N ALA A 63 -12.40 -2.04 -10.48
CA ALA A 63 -13.18 -1.06 -11.24
C ALA A 63 -14.30 -1.80 -12.00
N PRO A 64 -15.42 -1.13 -12.32
CA PRO A 64 -16.47 -1.73 -13.14
C PRO A 64 -15.89 -2.20 -14.48
N GLY A 65 -15.91 -3.52 -14.74
CA GLY A 65 -15.40 -4.14 -15.97
C GLY A 65 -14.06 -4.86 -15.84
N ASP A 66 -13.35 -4.71 -14.71
CA ASP A 66 -12.03 -5.32 -14.51
C ASP A 66 -12.09 -6.69 -13.81
N VAL A 67 -11.13 -7.54 -14.16
CA VAL A 67 -10.84 -8.76 -13.38
C VAL A 67 -10.15 -8.32 -12.09
N ALA A 68 -10.77 -8.67 -10.98
CA ALA A 68 -10.23 -8.40 -9.66
C ALA A 68 -8.97 -9.21 -9.40
N MET A 69 -8.00 -8.59 -8.71
CA MET A 69 -7.04 -9.38 -7.96
C MET A 69 -7.80 -10.20 -6.90
N THR A 70 -7.50 -11.48 -6.85
CA THR A 70 -7.87 -12.38 -5.76
C THR A 70 -7.08 -12.03 -4.50
N GLN A 71 -7.56 -12.47 -3.35
CA GLN A 71 -6.83 -12.24 -2.09
C GLN A 71 -5.45 -12.90 -2.10
N GLU A 72 -5.29 -14.05 -2.77
CA GLU A 72 -4.02 -14.74 -2.92
C GLU A 72 -3.04 -13.90 -3.74
N GLU A 73 -3.48 -13.34 -4.88
CA GLU A 73 -2.64 -12.45 -5.69
C GLU A 73 -2.25 -11.17 -4.93
N ILE A 74 -3.15 -10.62 -4.11
CA ILE A 74 -2.82 -9.47 -3.25
C ILE A 74 -1.74 -9.86 -2.24
N ASN A 75 -1.90 -11.01 -1.59
CA ASN A 75 -0.91 -11.49 -0.61
C ASN A 75 0.45 -11.75 -1.26
N ASP A 76 0.47 -12.35 -2.45
CA ASP A 76 1.69 -12.61 -3.21
C ASP A 76 2.39 -11.30 -3.60
N LEU A 77 1.64 -10.29 -4.06
CA LEU A 77 2.17 -8.96 -4.34
C LEU A 77 2.78 -8.31 -3.09
N LEU A 78 2.13 -8.38 -1.94
CA LEU A 78 2.66 -7.82 -0.68
C LEU A 78 3.98 -8.51 -0.29
N VAL A 79 4.05 -9.84 -0.43
CA VAL A 79 5.27 -10.62 -0.16
C VAL A 79 6.38 -10.28 -1.14
N GLU A 80 6.06 -10.12 -2.43
CA GLU A 80 7.01 -9.73 -3.47
C GLU A 80 7.64 -8.36 -3.15
N LEU A 81 6.82 -7.34 -2.88
CA LEU A 81 7.28 -5.99 -2.56
C LEU A 81 8.16 -5.98 -1.30
N GLY A 82 7.75 -6.69 -0.25
CA GLY A 82 8.55 -6.82 0.98
C GLY A 82 9.89 -7.53 0.75
N ARG A 83 9.93 -8.58 -0.07
CA ARG A 83 11.18 -9.27 -0.46
C ARG A 83 12.09 -8.42 -1.33
N ALA A 84 11.53 -7.48 -2.10
CA ALA A 84 12.28 -6.51 -2.88
C ALA A 84 12.90 -5.37 -2.02
N GLY A 85 12.67 -5.37 -0.71
CA GLY A 85 13.22 -4.36 0.20
C GLY A 85 12.40 -3.07 0.30
N LYS A 86 11.22 -3.03 -0.34
CA LYS A 86 10.30 -1.89 -0.28
C LYS A 86 9.63 -1.80 1.09
N ARG A 87 9.30 -0.58 1.51
CA ARG A 87 8.46 -0.31 2.69
C ARG A 87 7.17 0.41 2.32
#